data_AF-A0A316JTM4-F1
#
_entry.id   AF-A0A316JTM4-F1
#
_cell.length_a   1.000
_cell.length_b   1.000
_cell.length_c   1.000
_cell.angle_alpha   90.00
_cell.angle_beta   90.00
_cell.angle_gamma   90.00
#
_symmetry.space_group_name_H-M   'P 1'
#
loop_
_entity.id
_entity.type
_entity.pdbx_description
1 polymer ?
#
loop_
_entity_poly.entity_id
_entity_poly.type
_entity_poly.pdbx_seq_one_letter_code
_entity_poly.pdbx_strand_id
1 'polypeptide(L)' 'MVFGQVPRLSGSICGGFAVSLEPGALVKLSAKPDCILQLVNLDEVSGSAWVRPWPLLPSHSATFTVCLSDLDQAQPVG' A
#
# COMPACT_ATOMS: atom_id res chain seq x y z
N MET A 1 -40.70 -15.59 -10.58
CA MET A 1 -39.37 -16.03 -10.12
C MET A 1 -38.35 -15.07 -10.72
N VAL A 2 -37.86 -14.11 -9.95
CA VAL A 2 -36.88 -13.11 -10.40
C VAL A 2 -35.63 -13.31 -9.56
N PHE A 3 -34.52 -13.63 -10.23
CA PHE A 3 -33.19 -13.69 -9.63
C PHE A 3 -32.80 -12.27 -9.20
N GLY A 4 -32.84 -12.01 -7.89
CA GLY A 4 -32.28 -10.80 -7.30
C GLY A 4 -30.77 -10.85 -7.39
N GLN A 5 -30.24 -10.34 -8.50
CA GLN A 5 -28.83 -10.09 -8.74
C GLN A 5 -28.33 -9.13 -7.65
N VAL A 6 -27.51 -9.64 -6.72
CA VAL A 6 -26.84 -8.80 -5.72
C VAL A 6 -26.02 -7.74 -6.46
N PRO A 7 -26.20 -6.44 -6.17
CA PRO A 7 -25.36 -5.43 -6.76
C PRO A 7 -23.94 -5.66 -6.26
N ARG A 8 -23.07 -6.10 -7.16
CA ARG A 8 -21.63 -6.03 -6.97
C ARG A 8 -21.33 -4.55 -6.78
N LEU A 9 -21.07 -4.13 -5.54
CA LEU A 9 -20.56 -2.80 -5.24
C LEU A 9 -19.14 -2.73 -5.82
N SER A 10 -19.09 -2.51 -7.12
CA SER A 10 -17.95 -1.94 -7.83
C SER A 10 -17.91 -0.48 -7.40
N GLY A 11 -17.32 -0.23 -6.23
CA GLY A 11 -17.14 1.10 -5.68
C GLY A 11 -16.27 1.93 -6.62
N SER A 12 -16.83 3.05 -7.06
CA SER A 12 -16.25 4.02 -7.96
C SER A 12 -14.86 4.49 -7.53
N ILE A 13 -13.97 4.52 -8.51
CA ILE A 13 -12.91 5.50 -8.72
C ILE A 13 -13.41 6.92 -8.38
N CYS A 14 -13.04 7.41 -7.20
CA CYS A 14 -13.06 8.83 -6.88
C CYS A 14 -11.67 9.40 -7.20
N GLY A 15 -11.58 10.15 -8.29
CA GLY A 15 -10.41 10.93 -8.65
C GLY A 15 -10.15 12.04 -7.64
N GLY A 16 -9.18 11.79 -6.78
CA GLY A 16 -8.40 12.75 -6.01
C GLY A 16 -7.10 12.02 -5.67
N PHE A 17 -5.96 12.69 -5.63
CA PHE A 17 -4.64 12.12 -5.33
C PHE A 17 -4.52 11.58 -3.88
N ALA A 18 -5.60 11.07 -3.30
CA ALA A 18 -5.61 10.32 -2.05
C ALA A 18 -5.35 8.86 -2.40
N VAL A 19 -4.08 8.56 -2.64
CA VAL A 19 -3.68 7.21 -2.95
C VAL A 19 -3.87 6.40 -1.68
N SER A 20 -4.96 5.63 -1.62
CA SER A 20 -5.31 4.80 -0.47
C SER A 20 -4.16 3.84 -0.23
N LEU A 21 -3.35 4.12 0.79
CA LEU A 21 -2.22 3.29 1.19
C LEU A 21 -2.80 2.04 1.86
N GLU A 22 -3.21 1.07 1.05
CA GLU A 22 -3.80 -0.17 1.52
C GLU A 22 -2.72 -1.21 1.85
N PRO A 23 -2.90 -2.02 2.91
CA PRO A 23 -2.06 -3.19 3.16
C PRO A 23 -1.93 -4.07 1.90
N GLY A 24 -0.70 -4.30 1.48
CA GLY A 24 -0.35 -5.02 0.25
C GLY A 24 0.18 -4.13 -0.87
N ALA A 25 -0.06 -2.80 -0.79
CA ALA A 25 0.46 -1.84 -1.76
C ALA A 25 1.99 -1.79 -1.74
N LEU A 26 2.58 -1.48 -2.90
CA LEU A 26 4.01 -1.25 -3.03
C LEU A 26 4.30 0.24 -2.87
N VAL A 27 5.23 0.53 -1.98
CA VAL A 27 5.63 1.89 -1.59
C VAL A 27 7.16 1.98 -1.67
N LYS A 28 7.65 3.21 -1.77
CA LYS A 28 9.07 3.54 -1.73
C LYS A 28 9.30 4.50 -0.58
N LEU A 29 10.53 4.59 -0.12
CA LEU A 29 10.90 5.65 0.82
C LEU A 29 11.40 6.84 0.03
N SER A 30 10.97 8.05 0.43
CA SER A 30 11.47 9.31 -0.11
C SER A 30 13.00 9.41 0.03
N ALA A 31 13.54 8.88 1.13
CA ALA A 31 14.98 8.82 1.37
C ALA A 31 15.71 7.75 0.52
N LYS A 32 15.00 6.73 0.03
CA LYS A 32 15.56 5.59 -0.74
C LYS A 32 14.56 5.11 -1.80
N PRO A 33 14.42 5.82 -2.92
CA PRO A 33 13.46 5.47 -3.98
C PRO A 33 13.82 4.17 -4.73
N ASP A 34 15.07 3.72 -4.64
CA ASP A 34 15.52 2.43 -5.20
C ASP A 34 15.01 1.22 -4.41
N CYS A 35 14.57 1.41 -3.16
CA CYS A 35 14.04 0.34 -2.34
C CYS A 35 12.52 0.26 -2.48
N ILE A 36 12.04 -0.82 -3.11
CA ILE A 36 10.62 -1.15 -3.13
C ILE A 36 10.28 -1.88 -1.84
N LEU A 37 9.26 -1.38 -1.16
CA LEU A 37 8.74 -1.95 0.06
C LEU A 37 7.27 -2.30 -0.14
N GLN A 38 6.80 -3.32 0.55
CA GLN A 38 5.39 -3.65 0.61
C GLN A 38 4.83 -3.16 1.94
N LEU A 39 3.74 -2.41 1.87
CA LEU A 39 2.96 -2.01 3.03
C LEU A 39 2.29 -3.25 3.62
N VAL A 40 2.56 -3.55 4.88
CA VAL A 40 1.98 -4.66 5.63
C VAL A 40 0.79 -4.19 6.46
N ASN A 41 0.94 -3.03 7.09
CA ASN A 41 -0.12 -2.41 7.88
C ASN A 41 0.11 -0.90 7.94
N LEU A 42 -0.95 -0.16 8.21
CA LEU A 42 -0.90 1.28 8.30
C LEU A 42 -1.65 1.71 9.56
N ASP A 43 -1.00 2.55 10.35
CA ASP A 43 -1.57 3.15 11.55
C ASP A 43 -1.71 4.65 11.34
N GLU A 44 -2.90 5.08 10.91
CA GLU A 44 -3.23 6.49 10.66
C GLU A 44 -3.16 7.32 11.95
N VAL A 45 -3.44 6.70 13.10
CA VAL A 45 -3.45 7.37 14.40
C VAL A 45 -2.04 7.80 14.81
N SER A 46 -1.05 6.92 14.67
CA SER A 46 0.36 7.26 14.97
C SER A 46 1.13 7.79 13.77
N GLY A 47 0.50 7.90 12.60
CA GLY A 47 1.16 8.32 11.36
C GLY A 47 2.30 7.38 10.95
N SER A 48 2.20 6.09 11.30
CA SER A 48 3.24 5.09 11.10
C SER A 48 2.75 3.96 10.21
N ALA A 49 3.61 3.50 9.31
CA ALA A 49 3.35 2.37 8.43
C ALA A 49 4.32 1.23 8.71
N TRP A 50 3.80 0.01 8.71
CA TRP A 50 4.58 -1.21 8.78
C TRP A 50 4.87 -1.65 7.36
N VAL A 51 6.14 -1.72 7.01
CA VAL A 51 6.59 -2.06 5.67
C VAL A 51 7.60 -3.20 5.72
N ARG A 52 7.74 -3.93 4.63
CA ARG A 52 8.75 -4.97 4.47
C ARG A 52 9.42 -4.88 3.10
N PRO A 53 10.67 -5.32 2.93
CA PRO A 53 11.31 -5.37 1.62
C PRO A 53 10.52 -6.18 0.60
N TRP A 54 10.44 -5.66 -0.63
CA TRP A 54 9.89 -6.37 -1.78
C TRP A 54 10.87 -6.30 -2.95
N PRO A 55 11.18 -7.41 -3.63
CA PRO A 55 10.65 -8.77 -3.45
C PRO A 55 11.10 -9.44 -2.15
N LEU A 56 10.32 -10.41 -1.67
CA LEU A 56 10.67 -11.19 -0.48
C LEU A 56 11.94 -12.00 -0.75
N LEU A 57 13.04 -11.60 -0.15
CA LEU A 57 14.29 -12.35 -0.22
C LEU A 57 14.17 -13.60 0.66
N PRO A 58 14.61 -14.78 0.17
CA PRO A 58 14.45 -16.06 0.87
C PRO A 58 15.20 -16.14 2.20
N SER A 59 16.15 -15.24 2.45
CA SER A 59 16.99 -15.28 3.65
C SER A 59 16.59 -14.29 4.74
N HIS A 60 15.91 -13.17 4.43
CA HIS A 60 15.56 -12.17 5.43
C HIS A 60 14.61 -11.11 4.84
N SER A 61 13.35 -11.13 5.26
CA SER A 61 12.38 -10.07 4.94
C SER A 61 11.78 -9.56 6.25
N ALA A 62 12.56 -8.76 6.98
CA ALA A 62 12.12 -8.18 8.25
C ALA A 62 11.12 -7.05 7.98
N THR A 63 10.01 -7.06 8.72
CA THR A 63 9.07 -5.92 8.73
C THR A 63 9.60 -4.87 9.69
N PHE A 64 9.55 -3.61 9.28
CA PHE A 64 9.94 -2.46 10.09
C PHE A 64 8.92 -1.34 9.95
N THR A 65 8.93 -0.40 10.89
CA THR A 65 8.03 0.76 10.88
C THR A 65 8.71 1.97 10.26
N VAL A 66 7.93 2.75 9.51
CA VAL A 66 8.36 4.00 8.87
C VAL A 66 7.27 5.05 9.03
N CYS A 67 7.64 6.32 8.99
CA CYS A 67 6.67 7.42 9.01
C CYS A 67 5.91 7.48 7.68
N LEU A 68 4.60 7.76 7.73
CA LEU A 68 3.80 7.95 6.52
C LEU A 68 4.32 9.09 5.65
N SER A 69 4.86 10.15 6.26
CA SER A 69 5.46 11.28 5.54
C SER A 69 6.70 10.89 4.73
N ASP A 70 7.39 9.81 5.10
CA ASP A 70 8.57 9.32 4.39
C ASP A 70 8.19 8.35 3.25
N LEU A 71 6.93 7.92 3.17
CA LEU A 71 6.47 7.01 2.13
C LEU A 71 6.02 7.76 0.89
N ASP A 72 6.61 7.37 -0.24
CA ASP A 72 6.19 7.76 -1.57
C ASP A 72 5.54 6.55 -2.26
N GLN A 73 4.43 6.77 -2.96
CA GLN A 73 3.76 5.69 -3.65
C GLN A 73 4.57 5.25 -4.87
N ALA A 74 4.98 3.97 -4.90
CA ALA A 74 5.62 3.41 -6.07
C ALA A 74 4.58 3.31 -7.18
N GLN A 75 4.48 4.32 -8.04
CA GLN A 75 3.59 4.26 -9.20
C GLN A 75 3.93 2.98 -9.98
N PRO A 76 2.91 2.17 -10.36
CA PRO A 76 3.15 1.12 -11.33
C PRO A 76 3.62 1.82 -12.60
N VAL A 77 4.87 1.55 -12.98
CA VAL A 77 5.38 1.94 -14.31
C VAL A 77 4.55 1.14 -15.30
N GLY A 78 3.56 1.81 -15.89
CA GLY A 78 2.83 1.37 -17.08
C GLY A 78 3.56 1.80 -18.33
#